data_AF-A0A0D8X5N0-F1
#
_entry.id   AF-A0A0D8X5N0-F1
#
_cell.length_a   1.000
_cell.length_b   1.000
_cell.length_c   1.000
_cell.angle_alpha   90.00
_cell.angle_beta   90.00
_cell.angle_gamma   90.00
#
_symmetry.space_group_name_H-M   'P 1'
#
loop_
_entity.id
_entity.type
_entity.pdbx_description
1 polymer ?
#
loop_
_entity_poly.entity_id
_entity_poly.type
_entity_poly.pdbx_seq_one_letter_code
_entity_poly.pdbx_strand_id
1 'polypeptide(L)' 'MFIFSMGRGGEKESEWVPVTKLGRLVKDGKITTLEEIYLNSLPIKNRTYIYSSFQKLT' A
#
# COMPACT_ATOMS: atom_id res chain seq x y z
N MET A 1 -1.38 16.59 -0.93
CA MET A 1 -0.19 16.58 -0.07
C MET A 1 -0.60 16.00 1.28
N PHE A 2 -0.71 14.68 1.38
CA PHE A 2 -1.09 14.00 2.62
C PHE A 2 0.17 13.57 3.36
N ILE A 3 0.31 14.12 4.55
CA ILE A 3 1.47 14.06 5.40
C ILE A 3 1.43 12.71 6.13
N PHE A 4 2.13 11.69 5.61
CA PHE A 4 2.56 10.57 6.44
C PHE A 4 3.81 11.00 7.22
N SER A 5 3.62 11.86 8.22
CA SER A 5 4.69 12.15 9.19
C SER A 5 4.64 11.11 10.29
N MET A 6 5.80 10.54 10.56
CA MET A 6 6.07 9.57 11.62
C MET A 6 5.72 10.20 12.98
N GLY A 7 4.53 9.94 13.52
CA GLY A 7 4.04 10.54 14.75
C GLY A 7 3.24 9.54 15.60
N ARG A 8 3.68 9.35 16.84
CA ARG A 8 3.05 8.49 17.85
C ARG A 8 1.62 8.96 18.15
N GLY A 9 0.66 8.03 18.13
CA GLY A 9 -0.61 8.09 18.86
C GLY A 9 -1.73 8.87 18.17
N GLY A 10 -2.86 8.20 17.92
CA GLY A 10 -4.11 8.86 17.52
C GLY A 10 -5.00 7.93 16.68
N GLU A 11 -6.03 7.39 17.31
CA GLU A 11 -7.02 6.47 16.74
C GLU A 11 -7.73 7.03 15.48
N LYS A 12 -7.86 6.21 14.43
CA LYS A 12 -9.14 5.76 13.84
C LYS A 12 -8.94 5.18 12.44
N GLU A 13 -9.63 4.06 12.22
CA GLU A 13 -9.49 3.09 11.13
C GLU A 13 -8.24 2.23 11.27
N SER A 14 -8.45 0.91 11.33
CA SER A 14 -7.39 -0.09 11.43
C SER A 14 -6.35 0.12 10.34
N GLU A 15 -5.27 0.82 10.67
CA GLU A 15 -4.20 1.16 9.75
C GLU A 15 -3.64 -0.16 9.24
N TRP A 16 -3.84 -0.45 7.96
CA TRP A 16 -3.35 -1.70 7.38
C TRP A 16 -1.82 -1.72 7.49
N VAL A 17 -1.30 -2.66 8.27
CA VAL A 17 0.14 -2.87 8.42
C VAL A 17 0.59 -3.87 7.36
N PRO A 18 1.32 -3.43 6.32
CA PRO A 18 1.75 -4.33 5.27
C PRO A 18 2.82 -5.31 5.78
N VAL A 19 2.49 -6.60 5.74
CA VAL A 19 3.42 -7.69 6.06
C VAL A 19 4.32 -8.09 4.90
N THR A 20 4.03 -7.62 3.68
CA THR A 20 4.79 -7.93 2.46
C THR A 20 5.61 -6.73 1.99
N LYS A 21 6.73 -7.01 1.29
CA LYS A 21 7.54 -5.97 0.64
C LYS A 21 6.70 -5.13 -0.33
N LEU A 22 5.81 -5.77 -1.10
CA LEU A 22 4.89 -5.10 -2.01
C LEU A 22 3.94 -4.16 -1.27
N GLY A 23 3.32 -4.60 -0.17
CA GLY A 23 2.42 -3.75 0.61
C GLY A 23 3.12 -2.54 1.22
N ARG A 24 4.39 -2.68 1.60
CA ARG A 24 5.21 -1.54 2.07
C ARG A 24 5.45 -0.55 0.94
N LEU A 25 5.79 -1.03 -0.26
CA LEU A 25 5.97 -0.16 -1.43
C LEU A 25 4.69 0.58 -1.83
N VAL A 26 3.53 -0.09 -1.73
CA VAL A 26 2.21 0.53 -1.96
C VAL A 26 1.91 1.58 -0.87
N LYS A 27 2.18 1.27 0.41
CA LYS A 27 1.99 2.21 1.52
C LYS A 27 2.93 3.42 1.43
N ASP A 28 4.17 3.22 0.99
CA ASP A 28 5.16 4.26 0.77
C ASP A 28 4.87 5.12 -0.48
N GLY A 29 3.84 4.76 -1.27
CA GLY A 29 3.47 5.48 -2.50
C GLY A 29 4.46 5.30 -3.65
N LYS A 30 5.37 4.32 -3.57
CA LYS A 30 6.34 4.01 -4.64
C LYS A 30 5.72 3.21 -5.77
N ILE A 31 4.66 2.49 -5.47
CA ILE A 31 3.87 1.75 -6.45
C ILE A 31 2.47 2.34 -6.41
N THR A 32 2.07 2.95 -7.51
CA THR A 32 0.80 3.66 -7.64
C THR A 32 -0.16 2.91 -8.55
N THR A 33 0.35 2.07 -9.45
CA THR A 33 -0.47 1.33 -10.40
C THR A 33 -0.15 -0.16 -10.43
N LEU A 34 -1.05 -0.93 -11.05
CA LEU A 34 -0.88 -2.37 -11.21
C LEU A 34 0.16 -2.70 -12.29
N GLU A 35 0.35 -1.83 -13.30
CA GLU A 35 1.36 -2.04 -14.34
C GLU A 35 2.78 -2.05 -13.76
N GLU A 36 3.07 -1.16 -12.80
CA GLU A 36 4.37 -1.11 -12.12
C GLU A 36 4.71 -2.42 -11.40
N ILE A 37 3.69 -3.11 -10.85
CA ILE A 37 3.85 -4.42 -10.20
C ILE A 37 4.24 -5.48 -11.23
N TYR A 38 3.56 -5.49 -12.39
CA TYR A 38 3.86 -6.42 -13.46
C TYR A 38 5.23 -6.17 -14.11
N LEU A 39 5.60 -4.90 -14.33
CA LEU A 39 6.90 -4.52 -14.87
C LEU A 39 8.05 -4.95 -13.96
N ASN A 40 7.89 -4.78 -12.65
CA ASN A 40 8.89 -5.19 -11.67
C ASN A 40 8.82 -6.69 -11.31
N SER A 41 7.94 -7.46 -11.95
CA SER A 41 7.72 -8.89 -11.68
C SER A 41 7.57 -9.20 -10.19
N LEU A 42 6.90 -8.30 -9.45
CA LEU A 42 6.81 -8.43 -8.00
C LEU A 42 5.77 -9.50 -7.62
N PRO A 43 6.13 -10.45 -6.75
CA PRO A 43 5.21 -11.52 -6.38
C PRO A 43 4.03 -11.00 -5.56
N ILE A 44 2.81 -11.25 -6.03
CA ILE A 44 1.57 -10.87 -5.36
C ILE A 44 1.06 -12.07 -4.52
N LYS A 45 1.27 -12.01 -3.21
CA LYS A 45 0.80 -13.08 -2.29
C LYS A 45 -0.71 -13.05 -2.05
N ASN A 46 -1.28 -11.88 -1.80
CA ASN A 46 -2.71 -11.74 -1.49
C ASN A 46 -3.33 -10.66 -2.37
N ARG A 47 -3.96 -11.08 -3.48
CA ARG A 47 -4.59 -10.18 -4.45
C ARG A 47 -5.66 -9.30 -3.81
N THR A 48 -6.49 -9.85 -2.93
CA THR A 48 -7.64 -9.16 -2.31
C THR A 48 -7.25 -7.85 -1.62
N TYR A 49 -6.21 -7.85 -0.77
CA TYR A 49 -5.76 -6.63 -0.09
C TYR A 49 -5.20 -5.59 -1.05
N ILE A 50 -4.43 -6.04 -2.05
CA ILE A 50 -3.81 -5.16 -3.06
C ILE A 50 -4.91 -4.42 -3.87
N TYR A 51 -5.90 -5.14 -4.37
CA TYR A 51 -7.01 -4.53 -5.13
C TYR A 51 -7.79 -3.50 -4.29
N SER A 52 -8.13 -3.83 -3.04
CA SER A 52 -8.83 -2.90 -2.15
C SER A 52 -8.00 -1.67 -1.80
N SER A 53 -6.67 -1.80 -1.69
CA SER A 53 -5.77 -0.67 -1.48
C SER A 53 -5.75 0.28 -2.69
N PHE A 54 -5.72 -0.26 -3.91
CA PHE A 54 -5.72 0.56 -5.13
C PHE A 54 -7.06 1.28 -5.39
N GLN A 55 -8.20 0.69 -5.01
CA GLN A 55 -9.49 1.38 -5.16
C GLN A 55 -9.65 2.60 -4.25
N LYS A 56 -8.93 2.65 -3.12
CA LYS A 56 -8.95 3.82 -2.20
C LYS A 56 -8.03 4.96 -2.64
N LEU A 57 -7.17 4.71 -3.62
CA LEU A 57 -6.21 5.69 -4.17
C LEU A 57 -6.82 6.56 -5.29
N THR A 58 -8.00 6.17 -5.81
CA THR A 58 -8.75 6.92 -6.84
C THR A 58 -9.88 7.69 -6.20
#